data_AF-A0A9C8E0Q8-F1
#
_entry.id   AF-A0A9C8E0Q8-F1
#
_cell.length_a   1.000
_cell.length_b   1.000
_cell.length_c   1.000
_cell.angle_alpha   90.00
_cell.angle_beta   90.00
_cell.angle_gamma   90.00
#
_symmetry.space_group_name_H-M   'P 1'
#
loop_
_entity.id
_entity.type
_entity.pdbx_description
1 polymer ?
#
loop_
_entity_poly.entity_id
_entity_poly.type
_entity_poly.pdbx_seq_one_letter_code
_entity_poly.pdbx_strand_id
1 'polypeptide(L)'
;MSIFFSLLAAFFFSLSHITIRKGVTKLGVSSGTIIMLMAGTLSTLLIALILEGVQVLKPLDLTSILFFALGGVIHFLGGWGFQNASASRIGPVRLSSMTGATPLFAVVLAFFSLKQVVNIYILGGIFLIVAGILFITMGRNDK
;
A
#
# COMPACT_ATOMS: atom_id res chain seq x y z
N MET A 1 -0.21 15.74 13.81
CA MET A 1 0.87 15.56 12.80
C MET A 1 0.73 14.26 12.00
N SER A 2 0.45 13.11 12.63
CA SER A 2 0.27 11.81 11.93
C SER A 2 -0.85 11.81 10.88
N ILE A 3 -2.04 12.35 11.21
CA ILE A 3 -3.18 12.42 10.28
C ILE A 3 -2.82 13.15 8.99
N PHE A 4 -2.07 14.25 9.08
CA PHE A 4 -1.63 15.02 7.92
C PHE A 4 -0.76 14.19 6.97
N PHE A 5 0.26 13.50 7.52
CA PHE A 5 1.10 12.62 6.72
C PHE A 5 0.32 11.43 6.12
N SER A 6 -0.65 10.87 6.84
CA SER A 6 -1.50 9.79 6.31
C SER A 6 -2.38 10.26 5.14
N LEU A 7 -2.95 11.47 5.22
CA LEU A 7 -3.74 12.05 4.12
C LEU A 7 -2.86 12.36 2.91
N LEU A 8 -1.67 12.92 3.14
CA LEU A 8 -0.72 13.20 2.08
C LEU A 8 -0.25 11.90 1.40
N ALA A 9 0.03 10.86 2.19
CA ALA A 9 0.36 9.53 1.66
C ALA A 9 -0.80 8.96 0.82
N ALA A 10 -2.05 9.06 1.29
CA ALA A 10 -3.21 8.60 0.55
C ALA A 10 -3.37 9.32 -0.81
N PHE A 11 -3.07 10.62 -0.86
CA PHE A 11 -3.03 11.38 -2.10
C PHE A 11 -1.96 10.84 -3.06
N PHE A 12 -0.72 10.67 -2.61
CA PHE A 12 0.37 10.17 -3.47
C PHE A 12 0.15 8.71 -3.92
N PHE A 13 -0.40 7.85 -3.07
CA PHE A 13 -0.80 6.49 -3.47
C PHE A 13 -1.92 6.51 -4.53
N SER A 14 -2.91 7.38 -4.38
CA SER A 14 -3.98 7.52 -5.37
C SER A 14 -3.44 8.04 -6.71
N LEU A 15 -2.52 9.02 -6.67
CA LEU A 15 -1.86 9.54 -7.86
C LEU A 15 -0.99 8.47 -8.54
N SER A 16 -0.27 7.66 -7.76
CA SER A 16 0.56 6.58 -8.30
C SER A 16 -0.27 5.49 -8.98
N HIS A 17 -1.45 5.14 -8.45
CA HIS A 17 -2.36 4.19 -9.11
C HIS A 17 -2.74 4.66 -10.52
N ILE A 18 -2.96 5.96 -10.72
CA ILE A 18 -3.29 6.54 -12.02
C ILE A 18 -2.10 6.48 -12.98
N THR A 19 -0.90 6.86 -12.54
CA THR A 19 0.31 6.86 -13.40
C THR A 19 0.71 5.43 -13.77
N ILE A 20 0.63 4.49 -12.83
CA ILE A 20 0.95 3.08 -13.04
C ILE A 20 -0.05 2.43 -13.98
N ARG A 21 -1.35 2.72 -13.83
CA ARG A 21 -2.37 2.25 -14.79
C ARG A 21 -2.06 2.69 -16.23
N LYS A 22 -1.58 3.93 -16.42
CA LYS A 22 -1.19 4.45 -17.73
C LYS A 22 0.10 3.80 -18.27
N GLY A 23 1.01 3.36 -17.40
CA GLY A 23 2.27 2.72 -17.78
C GLY A 23 2.16 1.21 -18.05
N VAL A 24 1.41 0.49 -17.22
CA VAL A 24 1.24 -0.98 -17.31
C VAL A 24 0.62 -1.41 -18.64
N THR A 25 -0.26 -0.59 -19.23
CA THR A 25 -0.84 -0.88 -20.56
C THR A 25 0.18 -0.96 -21.68
N LYS A 26 1.41 -0.46 -21.48
CA LYS A 26 2.48 -0.45 -22.50
C LYS A 26 3.58 -1.49 -22.26
N LEU A 27 3.92 -1.77 -21.00
CA LEU A 27 5.12 -2.54 -20.63
C LEU A 27 4.82 -3.89 -19.95
N GLY A 28 3.56 -4.15 -19.59
CA GLY A 28 3.18 -5.28 -18.74
C GLY A 28 3.45 -5.03 -17.25
N VAL A 29 2.79 -5.82 -16.39
CA VAL A 29 2.81 -5.63 -14.93
C VAL A 29 4.20 -5.87 -14.34
N SER A 30 4.88 -6.95 -14.76
CA SER A 30 6.19 -7.33 -14.21
C SER A 30 7.26 -6.29 -14.54
N SER A 31 7.41 -5.91 -15.82
CA SER A 31 8.37 -4.90 -16.25
C SER A 31 8.09 -3.54 -15.61
N GLY A 32 6.82 -3.13 -15.55
CA GLY A 32 6.42 -1.89 -14.87
C GLY A 32 6.77 -1.90 -13.38
N THR A 33 6.61 -3.04 -12.70
CA THR A 33 6.96 -3.20 -11.29
C THR A 33 8.46 -3.13 -11.06
N ILE A 34 9.28 -3.75 -11.92
CA ILE A 34 10.75 -3.65 -11.84
C ILE A 34 11.20 -2.20 -11.98
N ILE A 35 10.68 -1.48 -12.99
CA ILE A 35 11.02 -0.06 -13.20
C ILE A 35 10.59 0.79 -11.99
N MET A 36 9.39 0.56 -11.46
CA MET A 36 8.90 1.25 -10.28
C MET A 36 9.78 0.99 -9.05
N LEU A 37 10.19 -0.26 -8.82
CA LEU A 37 11.07 -0.64 -7.71
C LEU A 37 12.43 0.04 -7.80
N MET A 38 13.02 0.07 -9.01
CA MET A 38 14.30 0.75 -9.24
C MET A 38 14.14 2.26 -8.97
N ALA A 39 13.16 2.91 -9.61
CA ALA A 39 12.93 4.35 -9.43
C ALA A 39 12.63 4.71 -7.97
N GLY A 40 11.80 3.92 -7.29
CA GLY A 40 11.50 4.07 -5.87
C GLY A 40 12.76 3.95 -5.01
N THR A 41 13.50 2.85 -5.15
CA THR A 41 14.73 2.59 -4.36
C THR A 41 15.76 3.71 -4.54
N LEU A 42 16.06 4.09 -5.79
CA LEU A 42 17.01 5.15 -6.10
C LEU A 42 16.56 6.50 -5.52
N SER A 43 15.30 6.89 -5.72
CA SER A 43 14.79 8.16 -5.20
C SER A 43 14.77 8.20 -3.67
N THR A 44 14.33 7.13 -3.01
CA THR A 44 14.33 7.06 -1.54
C THR A 44 15.73 7.04 -0.96
N LEU A 45 16.69 6.35 -1.61
CA LEU A 45 18.07 6.33 -1.17
C LEU A 45 18.71 7.73 -1.28
N LEU A 46 18.49 8.42 -2.40
CA LEU A 46 18.99 9.78 -2.60
C LEU A 46 18.43 10.74 -1.55
N ILE A 47 17.11 10.70 -1.31
CA ILE A 47 16.47 11.55 -0.30
C ILE A 47 17.01 11.21 1.09
N ALA A 48 17.15 9.93 1.44
CA ALA A 48 17.69 9.52 2.73
C ALA A 48 19.14 9.99 2.93
N LEU A 49 19.98 9.90 1.89
CA LEU A 49 21.36 10.42 1.94
C LEU A 49 21.40 11.95 2.08
N ILE A 50 20.46 12.68 1.48
CA ILE A 50 20.37 14.14 1.61
C ILE A 50 19.96 14.54 3.04
N LEU A 51 19.00 13.83 3.64
CA LEU A 51 18.44 14.17 4.93
C LEU A 51 19.26 13.65 6.12
N GLU A 52 19.83 12.46 6.00
CA GLU A 52 20.48 11.72 7.11
C GLU A 52 21.97 11.45 6.86
N GLY A 53 22.46 11.72 5.64
CA GLY A 53 23.84 11.46 5.26
C GLY A 53 24.16 9.97 5.11
N VAL A 54 25.46 9.66 5.05
CA VAL A 54 25.98 8.28 4.84
C VAL A 54 25.66 7.34 6.02
N GLN A 55 25.24 7.88 7.17
CA GLN A 55 24.92 7.06 8.35
C GLN A 55 23.75 6.11 8.10
N VAL A 56 22.83 6.43 7.19
CA VAL A 56 21.71 5.55 6.81
C VAL A 56 22.17 4.22 6.20
N LEU A 57 23.40 4.16 5.68
CA LEU A 57 23.98 2.95 5.09
C LEU A 57 24.60 2.02 6.12
N LYS A 58 24.73 2.45 7.38
CA LYS A 58 25.25 1.58 8.43
C LYS A 58 24.18 0.55 8.80
N PRO A 59 24.44 -0.76 8.62
CA PRO A 59 23.48 -1.77 9.03
C PRO A 59 23.29 -1.69 10.55
N LEU A 60 22.06 -1.37 10.97
CA LEU A 60 21.72 -1.18 12.38
C LEU A 60 21.48 -2.52 13.09
N ASP A 61 20.91 -3.50 12.37
CA ASP A 61 20.54 -4.81 12.92
C ASP A 61 20.12 -5.79 11.78
N LEU A 62 20.70 -7.00 11.76
CA LEU A 62 20.37 -8.04 10.76
C LEU A 62 18.92 -8.49 10.87
N THR A 63 18.37 -8.55 12.08
CA THR A 63 16.99 -8.98 12.32
C THR A 63 16.01 -8.02 11.66
N SER A 64 16.21 -6.71 11.86
CA SER A 64 15.45 -5.64 11.21
C SER A 64 15.56 -5.73 9.69
N ILE A 65 16.76 -5.95 9.15
CA ILE A 65 16.97 -6.13 7.70
C ILE A 65 16.12 -7.29 7.18
N LEU A 66 16.13 -8.44 7.87
CA LEU A 66 15.34 -9.61 7.48
C LEU A 66 13.84 -9.33 7.52
N PHE A 67 13.34 -8.65 8.55
CA PHE A 67 11.92 -8.27 8.61
C PHE A 67 11.52 -7.31 7.50
N PHE A 68 12.33 -6.29 7.19
CA PHE A 68 12.06 -5.39 6.07
C PHE A 68 12.14 -6.11 4.72
N ALA A 69 13.09 -7.02 4.54
CA ALA A 69 13.21 -7.82 3.33
C ALA A 69 11.98 -8.74 3.15
N LEU A 70 11.56 -9.46 4.19
CA LEU A 70 10.35 -10.28 4.18
C LEU A 70 9.10 -9.44 3.93
N GLY A 71 8.99 -8.28 4.58
CA GLY A 71 7.91 -7.33 4.36
C GLY A 71 7.84 -6.88 2.90
N GLY A 72 8.99 -6.57 2.28
CA GLY A 72 9.10 -6.25 0.85
C GLY A 72 8.64 -7.40 -0.03
N VAL A 73 9.10 -8.63 0.22
CA VAL A 73 8.69 -9.82 -0.56
C VAL A 73 7.18 -10.05 -0.46
N ILE A 74 6.61 -10.03 0.75
CA ILE A 74 5.17 -10.19 0.97
C ILE A 74 4.38 -9.08 0.27
N HIS A 75 4.85 -7.84 0.39
CA HIS A 75 4.22 -6.68 -0.23
C HIS A 75 4.21 -6.79 -1.76
N PHE A 76 5.35 -7.07 -2.40
CA PHE A 76 5.45 -7.05 -3.86
C PHE A 76 4.92 -8.32 -4.52
N LEU A 77 5.18 -9.51 -3.98
CA LEU A 77 4.67 -10.75 -4.55
C LEU A 77 3.18 -10.93 -4.27
N GLY A 78 2.76 -10.66 -3.03
CA GLY A 78 1.37 -10.76 -2.62
C GLY A 78 0.60 -9.50 -2.96
N GLY A 79 0.74 -8.48 -2.11
CA GLY A 79 -0.08 -7.26 -2.15
C GLY A 79 -0.13 -6.60 -3.53
N TRP A 80 1.03 -6.23 -4.06
CA TRP A 80 1.18 -5.53 -5.33
C TRP A 80 0.75 -6.37 -6.53
N GLY A 81 1.12 -7.66 -6.56
CA GLY A 81 0.73 -8.59 -7.62
C GLY A 81 -0.79 -8.71 -7.75
N PHE A 82 -1.47 -9.02 -6.64
CA PHE A 82 -2.93 -9.12 -6.61
C PHE A 82 -3.62 -7.76 -6.85
N GLN A 83 -3.03 -6.67 -6.36
CA GLN A 83 -3.55 -5.33 -6.58
C GLN A 83 -3.53 -4.96 -8.06
N ASN A 84 -2.46 -5.24 -8.80
CA ASN A 84 -2.40 -4.99 -10.24
C ASN A 84 -3.36 -5.88 -11.03
N ALA A 85 -3.47 -7.16 -10.64
CA ALA A 85 -4.45 -8.07 -11.23
C ALA A 85 -5.88 -7.52 -11.05
N SER A 86 -6.20 -7.01 -9.86
CA SER A 86 -7.49 -6.37 -9.58
C SER A 86 -7.67 -5.05 -10.34
N ALA A 87 -6.66 -4.19 -10.35
CA ALA A 87 -6.65 -2.88 -11.03
C ALA A 87 -7.01 -3.01 -12.52
N SER A 88 -6.55 -4.10 -13.16
CA SER A 88 -6.85 -4.36 -14.56
C SER A 88 -8.32 -4.65 -14.85
N ARG A 89 -9.08 -5.09 -13.84
CA ARG A 89 -10.47 -5.57 -13.96
C ARG A 89 -11.51 -4.55 -13.48
N ILE A 90 -11.24 -3.83 -12.38
CA ILE A 90 -12.26 -2.98 -11.71
C ILE A 90 -11.98 -1.48 -11.80
N GLY A 91 -10.84 -1.09 -12.38
CA GLY A 91 -10.43 0.30 -12.48
C GLY A 91 -9.94 0.92 -11.16
N PRO A 92 -9.33 2.12 -11.21
CA PRO A 92 -8.61 2.71 -10.08
C PRO A 92 -9.52 3.16 -8.93
N VAL A 93 -10.75 3.62 -9.20
CA VAL A 93 -11.68 4.13 -8.17
C VAL A 93 -12.23 2.99 -7.31
N ARG A 94 -12.61 1.87 -7.92
CA ARG A 94 -13.06 0.69 -7.15
C ARG A 94 -11.88 0.04 -6.44
N LEU A 95 -10.71 -0.01 -7.08
CA LEU A 95 -9.49 -0.50 -6.45
C LEU A 95 -9.14 0.28 -5.17
N SER A 96 -9.12 1.61 -5.23
CA SER A 96 -8.80 2.44 -4.06
C SER A 96 -9.83 2.26 -2.94
N SER A 97 -11.10 2.06 -3.29
CA SER A 97 -12.14 1.76 -2.31
C SER A 97 -11.90 0.39 -1.65
N MET A 98 -11.60 -0.64 -2.44
CA MET A 98 -11.28 -1.98 -1.91
C MET A 98 -10.02 -1.99 -1.03
N THR A 99 -9.02 -1.15 -1.32
CA THR A 99 -7.86 -1.00 -0.42
C THR A 99 -8.26 -0.46 0.96
N GLY A 100 -9.41 0.21 1.07
CA GLY A 100 -10.01 0.59 2.34
C GLY A 100 -10.39 -0.59 3.24
N ALA A 101 -10.41 -1.84 2.75
CA ALA A 101 -10.62 -3.02 3.57
C ALA A 101 -9.38 -3.40 4.40
N THR A 102 -8.23 -2.77 4.17
CA THR A 102 -6.97 -3.06 4.88
C THR A 102 -7.11 -3.03 6.42
N PRO A 103 -7.81 -2.06 7.06
CA PRO A 103 -8.01 -2.05 8.50
C PRO A 103 -8.70 -3.30 9.05
N LEU A 104 -9.61 -3.92 8.30
CA LEU A 104 -10.27 -5.18 8.69
C LEU A 104 -9.24 -6.30 8.88
N PHE A 105 -8.37 -6.49 7.90
CA PHE A 105 -7.30 -7.50 7.98
C PHE A 105 -6.22 -7.10 8.99
N ALA A 106 -5.90 -5.81 9.09
CA ALA A 106 -4.89 -5.31 10.01
C ALA A 106 -5.24 -5.63 11.47
N VAL A 107 -6.51 -5.48 11.88
CA VAL A 107 -6.94 -5.84 13.25
C VAL A 107 -6.77 -7.33 13.53
N VAL A 108 -7.18 -8.18 12.59
CA VAL A 108 -7.04 -9.64 12.74
C VAL A 108 -5.57 -10.03 12.84
N LEU A 109 -4.73 -9.53 11.94
CA LEU A 109 -3.29 -9.83 11.93
C LEU A 109 -2.57 -9.24 13.15
N ALA A 110 -2.92 -8.03 13.60
CA ALA A 110 -2.33 -7.42 14.78
C ALA A 110 -2.73 -8.17 16.06
N PHE A 111 -3.95 -8.70 16.14
CA PHE A 111 -4.37 -9.55 17.25
C PHE A 111 -3.52 -10.82 17.35
N PHE A 112 -3.33 -11.54 16.23
CA PHE A 112 -2.55 -12.78 16.26
C PHE A 112 -1.03 -12.57 16.39
N SER A 113 -0.49 -11.58 15.70
CA SER A 113 0.96 -11.36 15.63
C SER A 113 1.49 -10.49 16.77
N LEU A 114 0.72 -9.49 17.19
CA LEU A 114 1.16 -8.48 18.17
C LEU A 114 0.37 -8.54 19.48
N LYS A 115 -0.63 -9.43 19.59
CA LYS A 115 -1.52 -9.54 20.76
C LYS A 115 -2.24 -8.22 21.11
N GLN A 116 -2.48 -7.38 20.10
CA GLN A 116 -3.15 -6.10 20.28
C GLN A 116 -4.67 -6.28 20.38
N VAL A 117 -5.26 -5.75 21.45
CA VAL A 117 -6.73 -5.69 21.62
C VAL A 117 -7.22 -4.33 21.16
N VAL A 118 -8.22 -4.35 20.29
CA VAL A 118 -8.79 -3.16 19.66
C VAL A 118 -10.10 -2.81 20.34
N ASN A 119 -10.33 -1.53 20.63
CA ASN A 119 -11.55 -1.09 21.30
C ASN A 119 -12.78 -1.08 20.35
N ILE A 120 -13.97 -1.01 20.95
CA ILE A 120 -15.24 -1.07 20.22
C ILE A 120 -15.43 0.09 19.22
N TYR A 121 -14.86 1.26 19.49
CA TYR A 121 -14.96 2.42 18.59
C TYR A 121 -14.20 2.19 17.28
N ILE A 122 -13.01 1.60 17.36
CA ILE A 122 -12.22 1.25 16.18
C ILE A 122 -12.93 0.16 15.36
N LEU A 123 -13.51 -0.85 16.03
CA LEU A 123 -14.32 -1.87 15.36
C LEU A 123 -15.54 -1.25 14.65
N GLY A 124 -16.22 -0.30 15.29
CA GLY A 124 -17.31 0.46 14.67
C GLY A 124 -16.86 1.25 13.44
N GLY A 125 -15.69 1.90 13.51
CA GLY A 125 -15.10 2.59 12.35
C GLY A 125 -14.79 1.65 11.19
N ILE A 126 -14.20 0.48 11.46
CA ILE A 126 -13.92 -0.55 10.45
C ILE A 126 -15.22 -1.03 9.80
N PHE A 127 -16.27 -1.25 10.59
CA PHE A 127 -17.58 -1.64 10.08
C PHE A 127 -18.14 -0.60 9.10
N LEU A 128 -18.08 0.69 9.45
CA LEU A 128 -18.53 1.78 8.57
C LEU A 128 -17.70 1.86 7.28
N ILE A 129 -16.39 1.65 7.35
CA ILE A 129 -15.52 1.61 6.16
C ILE A 129 -15.96 0.45 5.25
N VAL A 130 -16.12 -0.75 5.79
CA VAL A 130 -16.54 -1.93 5.00
C VAL A 130 -17.92 -1.71 4.38
N ALA A 131 -18.88 -1.15 5.12
CA ALA A 131 -20.19 -0.79 4.59
C ALA A 131 -20.07 0.21 3.42
N GLY A 132 -19.23 1.24 3.56
CA GLY A 132 -18.94 2.20 2.49
C GLY A 132 -18.35 1.54 1.24
N ILE A 133 -17.44 0.57 1.40
CA ILE A 133 -16.87 -0.20 0.29
C ILE A 133 -17.96 -0.97 -0.46
N LEU A 134 -18.89 -1.61 0.27
CA LEU A 134 -20.01 -2.33 -0.34
C LEU A 134 -20.87 -1.39 -1.18
N PHE A 135 -21.23 -0.21 -0.66
CA PHE A 135 -21.98 0.80 -1.42
C PHE A 135 -21.26 1.23 -2.70
N ILE A 136 -19.96 1.53 -2.62
CA ILE A 136 -19.17 1.96 -3.79
C ILE A 136 -19.10 0.83 -4.84
N THR A 137 -19.00 -0.41 -4.38
CA THR A 137 -18.91 -1.58 -5.28
C THR A 137 -20.24 -1.87 -5.98
N MET A 138 -21.36 -1.66 -5.28
CA MET A 138 -22.71 -1.75 -5.85
C MET A 138 -23.01 -0.60 -6.80
N GLY A 139 -22.39 0.57 -6.60
CA GLY A 139 -22.44 1.74 -7.50
C GLY A 139 -21.75 1.47 -8.84
N ARG A 140 -22.39 0.69 -9.70
CA ARG A 140 -21.90 0.39 -11.04
C ARG A 140 -22.05 1.62 -11.94
N ASN A 141 -20.96 2.36 -12.14
CA ASN A 141 -20.87 3.29 -13.27
C ASN A 141 -20.78 2.49 -14.57
N ASP A 142 -21.92 2.29 -15.22
CA ASP A 142 -21.99 1.87 -16.62
C ASP A 142 -21.65 3.07 -17.51
N LYS A 143 -20.37 3.16 -17.91
CA LYS A 143 -19.93 3.79 -19.15
C LYS A 143 -18.78 2.98 -19.72
#